data_AF-A0A1Y2DHP4-F1
#
_entry.id   AF-A0A1Y2DHP4-F1
#
_cell.length_a   1.000
_cell.length_b   1.000
_cell.length_c   1.000
_cell.angle_alpha   90.00
_cell.angle_beta   90.00
_cell.angle_gamma   90.00
#
_symmetry.space_group_name_H-M   'P 1'
#
loop_
_entity.id
_entity.type
_entity.pdbx_description
1 polymer ?
#
loop_
_entity_poly.entity_id
_entity_poly.type
_entity_poly.pdbx_seq_one_letter_code
_entity_poly.pdbx_strand_id
1 'polypeptide(L)'
;MLERGYFSQLLHAKQYIDNNLTQLRGYELPNYSFQSFNWAQIDLAWQILRYTAVFCLDTRKAVPHWPEVYKNHLVPLSIHVLTTILDVLRYHIYALDGPVQPNLLDLYLSLSLSVSSLQFLSLVRVGGPISVRSSFQSVAILRIILSTAGYARDDADLHRASVKLNSVFFWARAAGPVIRRLKLFDLHRHIYATQIFCCLVLGMAETGLPGWIYIALATFCLNAAVNRWTGNRIRESGLNQSNLLVRTLVSIGWADLDALKSITGGEESPAPDPDPSLEKMEKVE
;
A
#
# COMPACT_ATOMS: atom_id res chain seq x y z
N MET A 1 14.70 -24.54 27.25
CA MET A 1 16.09 -25.01 27.02
C MET A 1 16.39 -25.34 25.54
N LEU A 2 15.42 -25.23 24.61
CA LEU A 2 15.56 -25.56 23.18
C LEU A 2 15.94 -24.38 22.25
N GLU A 3 15.95 -23.13 22.74
CA GLU A 3 16.19 -21.94 21.89
C GLU A 3 17.67 -21.59 21.68
N ARG A 4 18.60 -22.10 22.51
CA ARG A 4 20.04 -21.78 22.37
C ARG A 4 20.71 -22.50 21.20
N GLY A 5 20.15 -23.63 20.73
CA GLY A 5 20.72 -24.42 19.65
C GLY A 5 20.59 -23.77 18.26
N TYR A 6 19.43 -23.17 17.98
CA TYR A 6 19.16 -22.55 16.67
C TYR A 6 20.00 -21.29 16.43
N PHE A 7 20.23 -20.48 17.46
CA PHE A 7 21.04 -19.27 17.33
C PHE A 7 22.52 -19.60 17.04
N SER A 8 23.04 -20.68 17.65
CA SER A 8 24.39 -21.17 17.40
C SER A 8 24.57 -21.67 15.96
N GLN A 9 23.55 -22.35 15.42
CA GLN A 9 23.60 -22.86 14.03
C GLN A 9 23.54 -21.72 13.00
N LEU A 10 22.76 -20.68 13.26
CA LEU A 10 22.71 -19.47 12.43
C LEU A 10 24.03 -18.69 12.46
N LEU A 11 24.70 -18.62 13.62
CA LEU A 11 26.00 -17.97 13.75
C LEU A 11 27.08 -18.73 12.94
N HIS A 12 27.08 -20.06 13.02
CA HIS A 12 27.99 -20.91 12.24
C HIS A 12 27.71 -20.82 10.73
N ALA A 13 26.44 -20.77 10.32
CA ALA A 13 26.08 -20.59 8.91
C ALA A 13 26.56 -19.24 8.38
N LYS A 14 26.38 -18.16 9.15
CA LYS A 14 26.89 -16.83 8.77
C LYS A 14 28.41 -16.81 8.66
N GLN A 15 29.11 -17.37 9.65
CA GLN A 15 30.57 -17.38 9.66
C GLN A 15 31.16 -18.26 8.55
N TYR A 16 30.48 -19.35 8.18
CA TYR A 16 30.83 -20.16 7.02
C TYR A 16 30.62 -19.39 5.71
N ILE A 17 29.52 -18.66 5.56
CA ILE A 17 29.25 -17.82 4.38
C ILE A 17 30.32 -16.72 4.27
N ASP A 18 30.63 -16.01 5.35
CA ASP A 18 31.60 -14.91 5.36
C ASP A 18 33.02 -15.40 5.00
N ASN A 19 33.43 -16.57 5.50
CA ASN A 19 34.73 -17.18 5.20
C ASN A 19 34.85 -17.69 3.75
N ASN A 20 33.76 -18.21 3.18
CA ASN A 20 33.76 -18.66 1.78
C ASN A 20 33.65 -17.47 0.80
N LEU A 21 32.97 -16.38 1.19
CA LEU A 21 32.96 -15.12 0.44
C LEU A 21 34.34 -14.45 0.42
N THR A 22 35.18 -14.67 1.45
CA THR A 22 36.56 -14.17 1.44
C THR A 22 37.47 -14.99 0.52
N GLN A 23 37.25 -16.31 0.38
CA GLN A 23 37.98 -17.11 -0.62
C GLN A 23 37.61 -16.75 -2.06
N LEU A 24 36.36 -16.34 -2.31
CA LEU A 24 35.92 -15.85 -3.62
C LEU A 24 36.49 -14.48 -3.99
N ARG A 25 37.01 -13.69 -3.04
CA ARG A 25 37.72 -12.42 -3.33
C ARG A 25 39.11 -12.62 -3.92
N GLY A 26 39.68 -13.82 -3.85
CA GLY A 26 40.99 -14.14 -4.44
C GLY A 26 40.95 -14.43 -5.94
N TYR A 27 39.75 -14.63 -6.49
CA TYR A 27 39.55 -14.60 -7.94
C TYR A 27 39.26 -13.16 -8.33
N GLU A 28 40.25 -12.50 -8.95
CA GLU A 28 40.01 -11.32 -9.77
C GLU A 28 39.07 -11.75 -10.90
N LEU A 29 37.77 -11.76 -10.61
CA LEU A 29 36.76 -11.75 -11.64
C LEU A 29 37.14 -10.59 -12.57
N PRO A 30 37.19 -10.81 -13.89
CA PRO A 30 37.46 -9.72 -14.82
C PRO A 30 36.59 -8.56 -14.41
N ASN A 31 37.21 -7.39 -14.22
CA ASN A 31 36.54 -6.11 -14.02
C ASN A 31 35.72 -5.81 -15.28
N TYR A 32 34.64 -6.57 -15.49
CA TYR A 32 33.43 -6.05 -16.08
C TYR A 32 32.99 -5.00 -15.09
N SER A 33 33.50 -3.80 -15.29
CA SER A 33 32.89 -2.61 -14.77
C SER A 33 31.45 -2.61 -15.30
N PHE A 34 30.54 -3.23 -14.54
CA PHE A 34 29.11 -2.95 -14.52
C PHE A 34 28.86 -1.48 -14.08
N GLN A 35 29.80 -0.56 -14.36
CA GLN A 35 29.87 0.86 -14.00
C GLN A 35 28.89 1.73 -14.80
N SER A 36 27.94 1.15 -15.53
CA SER A 36 26.89 1.95 -16.16
C SER A 36 25.54 1.26 -16.21
N PHE A 37 25.31 0.18 -15.47
CA PHE A 37 23.95 -0.33 -15.33
C PHE A 37 23.16 0.61 -14.42
N ASN A 38 22.54 1.60 -15.05
CA ASN A 38 21.84 2.68 -14.37
C ASN A 38 20.51 2.16 -13.81
N TRP A 39 20.58 1.52 -12.64
CA TRP A 39 19.43 0.99 -11.92
C TRP A 39 18.34 2.05 -11.70
N ALA A 40 18.70 3.33 -11.57
CA ALA A 40 17.74 4.42 -11.43
C ALA A 40 16.93 4.66 -12.71
N GLN A 41 17.55 4.56 -13.89
CA GLN A 41 16.84 4.62 -15.18
C GLN A 41 15.86 3.45 -15.34
N ILE A 42 16.28 2.24 -14.96
CA ILE A 42 15.42 1.05 -15.03
C ILE A 42 14.26 1.18 -14.06
N ASP A 43 14.51 1.64 -12.83
CA ASP A 43 13.47 1.87 -11.84
C ASP A 43 12.48 2.94 -12.31
N LEU A 44 12.96 4.07 -12.85
CA LEU A 44 12.10 5.08 -13.45
C LEU A 44 11.25 4.52 -14.60
N ALA A 45 11.86 3.81 -15.55
CA ALA A 45 11.15 3.21 -16.67
C ALA A 45 10.10 2.20 -16.19
N TRP A 46 10.45 1.39 -15.19
CA TRP A 46 9.55 0.44 -14.55
C TRP A 46 8.37 1.14 -13.85
N GLN A 47 8.61 2.26 -13.18
CA GLN A 47 7.54 3.05 -12.56
C GLN A 47 6.61 3.66 -13.62
N ILE A 48 7.17 4.28 -14.66
CA ILE A 48 6.38 4.82 -15.78
C ILE A 48 5.50 3.73 -16.39
N LEU A 49 6.05 2.54 -16.63
CA LEU A 49 5.33 1.40 -17.16
C LEU A 49 4.19 0.97 -16.22
N ARG A 50 4.48 0.80 -14.91
CA ARG A 50 3.49 0.39 -13.90
C ARG A 50 2.33 1.37 -13.81
N TYR A 51 2.61 2.66 -13.68
CA TYR A 51 1.55 3.67 -13.58
C TYR A 51 0.78 3.83 -14.88
N THR A 52 1.44 3.75 -16.03
CA THR A 52 0.77 3.75 -17.33
C THR A 52 -0.19 2.56 -17.45
N ALA A 53 0.23 1.36 -17.05
CA ALA A 53 -0.63 0.18 -17.06
C ALA A 53 -1.87 0.38 -16.16
N VAL A 54 -1.67 0.82 -14.91
CA VAL A 54 -2.77 1.06 -13.96
C VAL A 54 -3.75 2.13 -14.44
N PHE A 55 -3.24 3.27 -14.94
CA PHE A 55 -4.10 4.37 -15.37
C PHE A 55 -4.75 4.11 -16.73
N CYS A 56 -4.00 3.63 -17.72
CA CYS A 56 -4.51 3.48 -19.09
C CYS A 56 -5.32 2.20 -19.28
N LEU A 57 -4.96 1.09 -18.63
CA LEU A 57 -5.61 -0.19 -18.88
C LEU A 57 -6.74 -0.47 -17.89
N ASP A 58 -6.48 -0.26 -16.59
CA ASP A 58 -7.45 -0.62 -15.57
C ASP A 58 -8.41 0.53 -15.22
N THR A 59 -7.86 1.73 -15.01
CA THR A 59 -8.67 2.87 -14.57
C THR A 59 -9.67 3.28 -15.65
N ARG A 60 -9.27 3.29 -16.93
CA ARG A 60 -10.18 3.58 -18.05
C ARG A 60 -11.38 2.63 -18.11
N LYS A 61 -11.19 1.35 -17.80
CA LYS A 61 -12.28 0.35 -17.76
C LYS A 61 -13.20 0.53 -16.54
N ALA A 62 -12.64 0.98 -15.43
CA ALA A 62 -13.37 1.15 -14.17
C ALA A 62 -14.22 2.44 -14.13
N VAL A 63 -13.74 3.54 -14.74
CA VAL A 63 -14.39 4.87 -14.68
C VAL A 63 -15.87 4.87 -15.10
N PRO A 64 -16.30 4.21 -16.19
CA PRO A 64 -17.72 4.17 -16.57
C PRO A 64 -18.63 3.56 -15.50
N HIS A 65 -18.08 2.68 -14.65
CA HIS A 65 -18.80 1.94 -13.62
C HIS A 65 -18.62 2.55 -12.22
N TRP A 66 -18.02 3.74 -12.11
CA TRP A 66 -17.86 4.38 -10.82
C TRP A 66 -19.22 4.81 -10.26
N PRO A 67 -19.54 4.39 -9.02
CA PRO A 67 -20.74 4.88 -8.32
C PRO A 67 -20.79 6.41 -8.31
N GLU A 68 -21.99 6.98 -8.38
CA GLU A 68 -22.23 8.44 -8.26
C GLU A 68 -21.55 9.06 -7.03
N VAL A 69 -21.41 8.28 -5.95
CA VAL A 69 -20.68 8.66 -4.75
C VAL A 69 -19.25 9.13 -5.08
N TYR A 70 -18.54 8.46 -6.00
CA TYR A 70 -17.18 8.87 -6.40
C TYR A 70 -17.17 10.09 -7.33
N LYS A 71 -18.23 10.29 -8.13
CA LYS A 71 -18.36 11.48 -8.99
C LYS A 71 -18.54 12.77 -8.16
N ASN A 72 -19.15 12.66 -6.99
CA ASN A 72 -19.21 13.79 -6.04
C ASN A 72 -17.86 14.06 -5.33
N HIS A 73 -16.86 13.20 -5.53
CA HIS A 73 -15.54 13.28 -4.91
C HIS A 73 -14.42 13.42 -5.95
N LEU A 74 -14.71 14.06 -7.09
CA LEU A 74 -13.71 14.31 -8.14
C LEU A 74 -12.53 15.15 -7.64
N VAL A 75 -12.76 16.15 -6.79
CA VAL A 75 -11.68 17.00 -6.26
C VAL A 75 -10.66 16.20 -5.45
N PRO A 76 -11.04 15.47 -4.37
CA PRO A 76 -10.06 14.66 -3.64
C PRO A 76 -9.43 13.58 -4.52
N LEU A 77 -10.14 13.11 -5.56
CA LEU A 77 -9.61 12.10 -6.48
C LEU A 77 -8.54 12.69 -7.38
N SER A 78 -8.79 13.87 -7.93
CA SER A 78 -7.81 14.62 -8.71
C SER A 78 -6.58 14.93 -7.86
N ILE A 79 -6.76 15.37 -6.62
CA ILE A 79 -5.64 15.58 -5.68
C ILE A 79 -4.87 14.27 -5.49
N HIS A 80 -5.54 13.17 -5.19
CA HIS A 80 -4.92 11.86 -4.98
C HIS A 80 -4.11 11.40 -6.19
N VAL A 81 -4.69 11.44 -7.40
CA VAL A 81 -4.02 11.02 -8.63
C VAL A 81 -2.85 11.94 -8.97
N LEU A 82 -3.05 13.25 -8.95
CA LEU A 82 -2.00 14.23 -9.29
C LEU A 82 -0.84 14.17 -8.31
N THR A 83 -1.12 14.10 -7.01
CA THR A 83 -0.07 14.00 -5.98
C THR A 83 0.70 12.69 -6.09
N THR A 84 0.03 11.57 -6.41
CA THR A 84 0.72 10.29 -6.69
C THR A 84 1.69 10.42 -7.87
N ILE A 85 1.22 10.96 -9.00
CA ILE A 85 2.04 11.09 -10.21
C ILE A 85 3.23 12.03 -9.95
N LEU A 86 2.97 13.19 -9.36
CA LEU A 86 4.01 14.19 -9.10
C LEU A 86 5.06 13.66 -8.12
N ASP A 87 4.63 13.04 -7.02
CA ASP A 87 5.53 12.49 -6.00
C ASP A 87 6.45 11.40 -6.57
N VAL A 88 5.89 10.44 -7.31
CA VAL A 88 6.65 9.34 -7.91
C VAL A 88 7.59 9.85 -9.00
N LEU A 89 7.09 10.65 -9.96
CA LEU A 89 7.92 11.11 -11.07
C LEU A 89 9.04 12.02 -10.58
N ARG A 90 8.74 12.95 -9.68
CA ARG A 90 9.73 13.83 -9.09
C ARG A 90 10.83 13.00 -8.44
N TYR A 91 10.51 12.16 -7.47
CA TYR A 91 11.50 11.33 -6.79
C TYR A 91 12.38 10.54 -7.78
N HIS A 92 11.77 9.82 -8.73
CA HIS A 92 12.53 8.96 -9.64
C HIS A 92 13.36 9.72 -10.68
N ILE A 93 12.97 10.95 -11.05
CA ILE A 93 13.79 11.82 -11.91
C ILE A 93 15.01 12.32 -11.15
N TYR A 94 14.85 12.84 -9.92
CA TYR A 94 16.00 13.30 -9.12
C TYR A 94 16.91 12.13 -8.71
N ALA A 95 16.35 10.93 -8.55
CA ALA A 95 17.12 9.73 -8.23
C ALA A 95 18.10 9.30 -9.34
N LEU A 96 17.96 9.85 -10.56
CA LEU A 96 18.93 9.63 -11.65
C LEU A 96 20.31 10.21 -11.31
N ASP A 97 20.36 11.26 -10.50
CA ASP A 97 21.58 11.96 -10.12
C ASP A 97 22.17 11.50 -8.77
N GLY A 98 21.46 10.64 -8.03
CA GLY A 98 21.91 10.09 -6.75
C GLY A 98 20.81 9.99 -5.69
N PRO A 99 21.17 9.81 -4.41
CA PRO A 99 20.21 9.81 -3.31
C PRO A 99 19.42 11.14 -3.24
N VAL A 100 18.10 11.05 -3.10
CA VAL A 100 17.21 12.22 -3.11
C VAL A 100 16.85 12.60 -1.68
N GLN A 101 17.23 13.80 -1.27
CA GLN A 101 16.83 14.34 0.02
C GLN A 101 15.42 14.95 -0.04
N PRO A 102 14.56 14.69 0.97
CA PRO A 102 13.21 15.22 1.01
C PRO A 102 13.23 16.74 1.22
N ASN A 103 12.48 17.47 0.41
CA ASN A 103 12.20 18.87 0.65
C ASN A 103 10.72 19.09 1.04
N LEU A 104 10.37 20.35 1.29
CA LEU A 104 9.04 20.72 1.75
C LEU A 104 7.94 20.36 0.74
N LEU A 105 8.22 20.43 -0.56
CA LEU A 105 7.25 20.03 -1.60
C LEU A 105 6.98 18.53 -1.54
N ASP A 106 8.01 17.70 -1.35
CA ASP A 106 7.86 16.24 -1.25
C ASP A 106 7.02 15.86 -0.02
N LEU A 107 7.24 16.57 1.10
CA LEU A 107 6.39 16.41 2.29
C LEU A 107 4.93 16.76 1.99
N TYR A 108 4.66 17.91 1.35
CA TYR A 108 3.29 18.30 1.01
C TYR A 108 2.60 17.33 0.05
N LEU A 109 3.31 16.85 -0.99
CA LEU A 109 2.78 15.86 -1.91
C LEU A 109 2.44 14.56 -1.18
N SER A 110 3.34 14.08 -0.32
CA SER A 110 3.14 12.85 0.43
C SER A 110 1.98 12.95 1.42
N LEU A 111 1.89 14.05 2.19
CA LEU A 111 0.80 14.28 3.13
C LEU A 111 -0.54 14.44 2.43
N SER A 112 -0.59 15.19 1.32
CA SER A 112 -1.81 15.36 0.52
C SER A 112 -2.31 14.03 -0.05
N LEU A 113 -1.38 13.17 -0.49
CA LEU A 113 -1.72 11.83 -0.95
C LEU A 113 -2.26 10.97 0.19
N SER A 114 -1.62 10.96 1.35
CA SER A 114 -2.11 10.21 2.51
C SER A 114 -3.48 10.68 3.00
N VAL A 115 -3.69 12.00 3.10
CA VAL A 115 -4.97 12.57 3.56
C VAL A 115 -6.10 12.26 2.57
N SER A 116 -5.87 12.47 1.28
CA SER A 116 -6.85 12.13 0.24
C SER A 116 -7.15 10.62 0.24
N SER A 117 -6.13 9.77 0.45
CA SER A 117 -6.33 8.31 0.62
C SER A 117 -7.27 8.00 1.78
N LEU A 118 -7.05 8.60 2.96
CA LEU A 118 -7.91 8.39 4.13
C LEU A 118 -9.35 8.87 3.89
N GLN A 119 -9.53 10.00 3.20
CA GLN A 119 -10.85 10.47 2.79
C GLN A 119 -11.55 9.43 1.90
N PHE A 120 -10.84 8.81 0.94
CA PHE A 120 -11.41 7.75 0.12
C PHE A 120 -11.78 6.50 0.90
N LEU A 121 -11.05 6.16 1.95
CA LEU A 121 -11.38 5.00 2.79
C LEU A 121 -12.68 5.17 3.55
N SER A 122 -13.08 6.42 3.84
CA SER A 122 -14.40 6.70 4.39
C SER A 122 -15.54 6.32 3.42
N LEU A 123 -15.26 6.25 2.11
CA LEU A 123 -16.20 5.87 1.05
C LEU A 123 -16.17 4.38 0.69
N VAL A 124 -15.09 3.66 1.02
CA VAL A 124 -14.99 2.23 0.68
C VAL A 124 -16.08 1.44 1.41
N ARG A 125 -16.92 0.72 0.66
CA ARG A 125 -18.04 -0.10 1.18
C ARG A 125 -17.95 -1.58 0.81
N VAL A 126 -16.82 -2.05 0.25
CA VAL A 126 -16.65 -3.40 -0.32
C VAL A 126 -15.49 -4.15 0.36
N GLY A 127 -15.64 -5.47 0.50
CA GLY A 127 -14.64 -6.39 1.07
C GLY A 127 -14.81 -6.65 2.56
N GLY A 128 -14.11 -7.67 3.08
CA GLY A 128 -14.01 -7.91 4.53
C GLY A 128 -13.52 -6.63 5.22
N PRO A 129 -14.36 -5.92 5.98
CA PRO A 129 -14.17 -4.49 6.18
C PRO A 129 -12.98 -4.14 7.06
N ILE A 130 -12.69 -5.02 8.02
CA ILE A 130 -11.56 -4.85 8.93
C ILE A 130 -10.25 -5.03 8.17
N SER A 131 -10.12 -5.99 7.25
CA SER A 131 -8.83 -6.23 6.59
C SER A 131 -8.53 -5.21 5.49
N VAL A 132 -9.49 -4.91 4.61
CA VAL A 132 -9.29 -3.98 3.49
C VAL A 132 -8.97 -2.57 4.00
N ARG A 133 -9.81 -2.03 4.89
CA ARG A 133 -9.61 -0.67 5.41
C ARG A 133 -8.33 -0.54 6.20
N SER A 134 -8.08 -1.48 7.12
CA SER A 134 -6.88 -1.42 7.96
C SER A 134 -5.62 -1.50 7.12
N SER A 135 -5.64 -2.25 6.01
CA SER A 135 -4.50 -2.30 5.09
C SER A 135 -4.22 -0.94 4.44
N PHE A 136 -5.24 -0.30 3.85
CA PHE A 136 -5.06 1.00 3.23
C PHE A 136 -4.73 2.12 4.23
N GLN A 137 -5.38 2.11 5.41
CA GLN A 137 -5.05 3.02 6.51
C GLN A 137 -3.60 2.87 6.96
N SER A 138 -3.09 1.63 7.00
CA SER A 138 -1.70 1.36 7.37
C SER A 138 -0.74 2.00 6.40
N VAL A 139 -0.98 1.89 5.09
CA VAL A 139 -0.16 2.57 4.08
C VAL A 139 -0.21 4.09 4.28
N ALA A 140 -1.40 4.66 4.40
CA ALA A 140 -1.57 6.11 4.52
C ALA A 140 -0.87 6.67 5.76
N ILE A 141 -1.02 6.01 6.92
CA ILE A 141 -0.34 6.38 8.17
C ILE A 141 1.17 6.21 8.04
N LEU A 142 1.64 5.06 7.57
CA LEU A 142 3.08 4.81 7.44
C LEU A 142 3.73 5.84 6.54
N ARG A 143 3.06 6.22 5.46
CA ARG A 143 3.53 7.26 4.55
C ARG A 143 3.59 8.63 5.23
N ILE A 144 2.62 9.01 6.07
CA ILE A 144 2.70 10.23 6.88
C ILE A 144 3.93 10.19 7.80
N ILE A 145 4.12 9.07 8.50
CA ILE A 145 5.24 8.88 9.43
C ILE A 145 6.58 8.96 8.70
N LEU A 146 6.75 8.21 7.62
CA LEU A 146 8.00 8.11 6.86
C LEU A 146 8.34 9.42 6.16
N SER A 147 7.38 10.09 5.53
CA SER A 147 7.64 11.39 4.88
C SER A 147 7.98 12.48 5.90
N THR A 148 7.26 12.53 7.03
CA THR A 148 7.53 13.51 8.09
C THR A 148 8.89 13.26 8.74
N ALA A 149 9.20 12.00 9.07
CA ALA A 149 10.47 11.62 9.67
C ALA A 149 11.64 11.83 8.69
N GLY A 150 11.46 11.49 7.42
CA GLY A 150 12.44 11.74 6.36
C GLY A 150 12.75 13.23 6.22
N TYR A 151 11.72 14.08 6.12
CA TYR A 151 11.90 15.52 6.04
C TYR A 151 12.55 16.11 7.30
N ALA A 152 12.09 15.73 8.49
CA ALA A 152 12.60 16.26 9.75
C ALA A 152 14.06 15.86 10.03
N ARG A 153 14.54 14.76 9.42
CA ARG A 153 15.90 14.23 9.62
C ARG A 153 16.81 14.40 8.43
N ASP A 154 16.32 14.96 7.32
CA ASP A 154 17.03 14.99 6.04
C ASP A 154 17.54 13.58 5.64
N ASP A 155 16.64 12.60 5.71
CA ASP A 155 16.92 11.18 5.51
C ASP A 155 16.33 10.68 4.19
N ALA A 156 17.23 10.46 3.21
CA ALA A 156 16.91 9.99 1.88
C ALA A 156 16.31 8.57 1.86
N ASP A 157 16.66 7.70 2.80
CA ASP A 157 16.14 6.33 2.86
C ASP A 157 14.69 6.32 3.34
N LEU A 158 14.36 7.14 4.35
CA LEU A 158 12.98 7.33 4.80
C LEU A 158 12.11 7.99 3.71
N HIS A 159 12.67 8.98 2.99
CA HIS A 159 11.98 9.59 1.85
C HIS A 159 11.71 8.55 0.75
N ARG A 160 12.73 7.79 0.34
CA ARG A 160 12.62 6.69 -0.62
C ARG A 160 11.55 5.68 -0.19
N ALA A 161 11.58 5.24 1.06
CA ALA A 161 10.60 4.30 1.60
C ALA A 161 9.17 4.84 1.50
N SER A 162 8.97 6.13 1.85
CA SER A 162 7.69 6.80 1.72
C SER A 162 7.18 6.80 0.28
N VAL A 163 8.03 7.14 -0.70
CA VAL A 163 7.63 7.16 -2.13
C VAL A 163 7.36 5.74 -2.64
N LYS A 164 8.23 4.76 -2.30
CA LYS A 164 8.10 3.36 -2.71
C LYS A 164 6.83 2.69 -2.17
N LEU A 165 6.28 3.17 -1.05
CA LEU A 165 4.97 2.73 -0.56
C LEU A 165 3.84 2.97 -1.57
N ASN A 166 3.97 3.87 -2.55
CA ASN A 166 2.95 4.02 -3.60
C ASN A 166 2.80 2.77 -4.48
N SER A 167 3.80 1.88 -4.50
CA SER A 167 3.71 0.60 -5.23
C SER A 167 2.53 -0.28 -4.78
N VAL A 168 1.97 -0.06 -3.59
CA VAL A 168 0.77 -0.79 -3.11
C VAL A 168 -0.41 -0.64 -4.07
N PHE A 169 -0.54 0.48 -4.79
CA PHE A 169 -1.62 0.69 -5.77
C PHE A 169 -1.44 -0.22 -6.99
N PHE A 170 -0.20 -0.34 -7.46
CA PHE A 170 0.13 -1.27 -8.54
C PHE A 170 -0.11 -2.71 -8.09
N TRP A 171 0.40 -3.10 -6.92
CA TRP A 171 0.18 -4.44 -6.39
C TRP A 171 -1.30 -4.73 -6.21
N ALA A 172 -2.10 -3.75 -5.76
CA ALA A 172 -3.55 -3.90 -5.65
C ALA A 172 -4.18 -4.31 -6.96
N ARG A 173 -3.67 -3.90 -8.11
CA ARG A 173 -4.20 -4.34 -9.41
C ARG A 173 -3.57 -5.63 -9.90
N ALA A 174 -2.27 -5.81 -9.71
CA ALA A 174 -1.55 -6.99 -10.16
C ALA A 174 -1.92 -8.28 -9.38
N ALA A 175 -2.18 -8.19 -8.08
CA ALA A 175 -2.46 -9.34 -7.23
C ALA A 175 -3.85 -9.95 -7.48
N GLY A 176 -4.82 -9.16 -7.95
CA GLY A 176 -6.20 -9.62 -8.15
C GLY A 176 -6.33 -10.79 -9.13
N PRO A 177 -5.82 -10.66 -10.37
CA PRO A 177 -5.80 -11.76 -11.33
C PRO A 177 -5.06 -13.01 -10.81
N VAL A 178 -3.96 -12.82 -10.08
CA VAL A 178 -3.18 -13.94 -9.53
C VAL A 178 -4.02 -14.71 -8.50
N ILE A 179 -4.60 -14.01 -7.51
CA ILE A 179 -5.40 -14.65 -6.45
C ILE A 179 -6.64 -15.33 -7.01
N ARG A 180 -7.31 -14.73 -8.01
CA ARG A 180 -8.43 -15.37 -8.71
C ARG A 180 -8.03 -16.69 -9.36
N ARG A 181 -6.87 -16.74 -10.03
CA ARG A 181 -6.37 -17.95 -10.68
C ARG A 181 -6.01 -19.08 -9.70
N LEU A 182 -5.67 -18.74 -8.46
CA LEU A 182 -5.39 -19.76 -7.43
C LEU A 182 -6.64 -20.49 -6.94
N LYS A 183 -7.86 -20.01 -7.28
CA LYS A 183 -9.15 -20.61 -6.86
C LYS A 183 -9.22 -20.94 -5.36
N LEU A 184 -8.55 -20.15 -4.52
CA LEU A 184 -8.49 -20.35 -3.05
C LEU A 184 -9.76 -19.89 -2.32
N PHE A 185 -10.56 -19.02 -2.95
CA PHE A 185 -11.75 -18.44 -2.35
C PHE A 185 -12.85 -18.30 -3.39
N ASP A 186 -14.08 -18.65 -3.01
CA ASP A 186 -15.24 -18.57 -3.90
C ASP A 186 -15.92 -17.20 -3.85
N LEU A 187 -15.76 -16.47 -2.74
CA LEU A 187 -16.42 -15.18 -2.55
C LEU A 187 -15.50 -14.02 -2.90
N HIS A 188 -15.99 -13.12 -3.77
CA HIS A 188 -15.27 -11.91 -4.20
C HIS A 188 -14.70 -11.10 -3.03
N ARG A 189 -15.45 -10.97 -1.93
CA ARG A 189 -15.00 -10.24 -0.73
C ARG A 189 -13.72 -10.81 -0.09
N HIS A 190 -13.52 -12.13 -0.15
CA HIS A 190 -12.34 -12.81 0.41
C HIS A 190 -11.14 -12.69 -0.53
N ILE A 191 -11.39 -12.80 -1.84
CA ILE A 191 -10.39 -12.53 -2.88
C ILE A 191 -9.88 -11.10 -2.73
N TYR A 192 -10.79 -10.12 -2.67
CA TYR A 192 -10.43 -8.71 -2.56
C TYR A 192 -9.72 -8.38 -1.24
N ALA A 193 -10.20 -8.91 -0.11
CA ALA A 193 -9.53 -8.76 1.19
C ALA A 193 -8.09 -9.31 1.17
N THR A 194 -7.91 -10.51 0.62
CA THR A 194 -6.58 -11.15 0.52
C THR A 194 -5.68 -10.38 -0.42
N GLN A 195 -6.21 -9.95 -1.57
CA GLN A 195 -5.52 -9.08 -2.53
C GLN A 195 -4.98 -7.85 -1.83
N ILE A 196 -5.82 -7.05 -1.19
CA ILE A 196 -5.38 -5.81 -0.54
C ILE A 196 -4.36 -6.08 0.57
N PHE A 197 -4.52 -7.15 1.35
CA PHE A 197 -3.54 -7.52 2.38
C PHE A 197 -2.18 -7.91 1.76
N CYS A 198 -2.16 -8.75 0.72
CA CYS A 198 -0.93 -9.08 -0.01
C CYS A 198 -0.26 -7.84 -0.59
N CYS A 199 -1.04 -6.83 -0.99
CA CYS A 199 -0.49 -5.59 -1.55
C CYS A 199 0.18 -4.72 -0.50
N LEU A 200 -0.36 -4.68 0.73
CA LEU A 200 0.35 -4.08 1.86
C LEU A 200 1.71 -4.76 2.07
N VAL A 201 1.74 -6.09 2.11
CA VAL A 201 2.97 -6.87 2.31
C VAL A 201 3.99 -6.59 1.18
N LEU A 202 3.57 -6.70 -0.08
CA LEU A 202 4.45 -6.49 -1.23
C LEU A 202 4.94 -5.05 -1.36
N GLY A 203 4.05 -4.06 -1.14
CA GLY A 203 4.44 -2.67 -1.17
C GLY A 203 5.36 -2.28 -0.02
N MET A 204 5.20 -2.89 1.16
CA MET A 204 6.14 -2.74 2.27
C MET A 204 7.50 -3.37 1.97
N ALA A 205 7.53 -4.52 1.29
CA ALA A 205 8.78 -5.12 0.85
C ALA A 205 9.55 -4.21 -0.12
N GLU A 206 8.86 -3.48 -1.01
CA GLU A 206 9.50 -2.51 -1.92
C GLU A 206 10.15 -1.31 -1.22
N THR A 207 9.77 -1.01 0.03
CA THR A 207 10.39 0.09 0.79
C THR A 207 11.86 -0.19 1.12
N GLY A 208 12.25 -1.46 1.20
CA GLY A 208 13.59 -1.85 1.64
C GLY A 208 13.87 -1.61 3.12
N LEU A 209 12.87 -1.21 3.92
CA LEU A 209 13.06 -0.96 5.35
C LEU A 209 13.36 -2.26 6.11
N PRO A 210 14.34 -2.26 7.04
CA PRO A 210 14.58 -3.41 7.89
C PRO A 210 13.34 -3.69 8.76
N GLY A 211 12.93 -4.95 8.84
CA GLY A 211 11.75 -5.34 9.60
C GLY A 211 10.42 -4.87 9.01
N TRP A 212 10.37 -4.53 7.71
CA TRP A 212 9.16 -4.06 7.02
C TRP A 212 7.93 -4.93 7.28
N ILE A 213 8.10 -6.25 7.40
CA ILE A 213 6.99 -7.18 7.65
C ILE A 213 6.36 -6.98 9.03
N TYR A 214 7.17 -6.75 10.06
CA TYR A 214 6.69 -6.48 11.40
C TYR A 214 6.00 -5.12 11.48
N ILE A 215 6.54 -4.12 10.78
CA ILE A 215 5.94 -2.80 10.67
C ILE A 215 4.56 -2.90 9.97
N ALA A 216 4.49 -3.64 8.87
CA ALA A 216 3.25 -3.85 8.12
C ALA A 216 2.17 -4.53 8.98
N LEU A 217 2.54 -5.62 9.67
CA LEU A 217 1.61 -6.36 10.54
C LEU A 217 1.20 -5.55 11.75
N ALA A 218 2.12 -4.85 12.42
CA ALA A 218 1.82 -4.05 13.59
C ALA A 218 0.86 -2.91 13.26
N THR A 219 1.11 -2.19 12.17
CA THR A 219 0.22 -1.09 11.72
C THR A 219 -1.13 -1.60 11.27
N PHE A 220 -1.18 -2.74 10.56
CA PHE A 220 -2.43 -3.39 10.20
C PHE A 220 -3.26 -3.76 11.44
N CYS A 221 -2.65 -4.45 12.40
CA CYS A 221 -3.31 -4.89 13.63
C CYS A 221 -3.79 -3.71 14.47
N LEU A 222 -2.99 -2.64 14.58
CA LEU A 222 -3.38 -1.42 15.28
C LEU A 222 -4.58 -0.77 14.61
N ASN A 223 -4.55 -0.59 13.29
CA ASN A 223 -5.68 -0.03 12.55
C ASN A 223 -6.95 -0.89 12.66
N ALA A 224 -6.80 -2.21 12.61
CA ALA A 224 -7.91 -3.14 12.82
C ALA A 224 -8.52 -3.00 14.22
N ALA A 225 -7.69 -2.88 15.25
CA ALA A 225 -8.12 -2.65 16.62
C ALA A 225 -8.85 -1.31 16.78
N VAL A 226 -8.30 -0.23 16.20
CA VAL A 226 -8.94 1.10 16.22
C VAL A 226 -10.28 1.07 15.47
N ASN A 227 -10.36 0.48 14.27
CA ASN A 227 -11.62 0.34 13.53
C ASN A 227 -12.69 -0.39 14.34
N ARG A 228 -12.32 -1.49 15.01
CA ARG A 228 -13.22 -2.27 15.85
C ARG A 228 -13.66 -1.46 17.08
N TRP A 229 -12.73 -0.81 17.76
CA TRP A 229 -13.01 0.02 18.92
C TRP A 229 -13.96 1.17 18.57
N THR A 230 -13.67 1.91 17.50
CA THR A 230 -14.52 3.02 17.05
C THR A 230 -15.90 2.52 16.63
N GLY A 231 -15.98 1.39 15.92
CA GLY A 231 -17.25 0.76 15.55
C GLY A 231 -18.10 0.36 16.76
N ASN A 232 -17.48 -0.15 17.82
CA ASN A 232 -18.18 -0.49 19.07
C ASN A 232 -18.71 0.76 19.78
N ARG A 233 -17.93 1.84 19.85
CA ARG A 233 -18.36 3.10 20.48
C ARG A 233 -19.58 3.71 19.79
N ILE A 234 -19.62 3.64 18.46
CA ILE A 234 -20.78 4.07 17.68
C ILE A 234 -22.00 3.21 17.99
N ARG A 235 -21.85 1.89 18.06
CA ARG A 235 -22.96 0.96 18.35
C ARG A 235 -23.53 1.14 19.77
N GLU A 236 -22.68 1.47 20.74
CA GLU A 236 -23.07 1.71 22.13
C GLU A 236 -23.85 3.02 22.33
N SER A 237 -23.40 4.12 21.69
CA SER A 237 -23.87 5.48 22.00
C SER A 237 -24.56 6.19 20.84
N GLY A 238 -24.44 5.68 19.63
CA GLY A 238 -24.78 6.41 18.41
C GLY A 238 -23.75 7.52 18.10
N LEU A 239 -23.56 7.82 16.81
CA LEU A 239 -22.58 8.81 16.35
C LEU A 239 -22.83 10.22 16.92
N ASN A 240 -24.10 10.56 17.16
CA ASN A 240 -24.47 11.89 17.63
C ASN A 240 -24.18 12.13 19.11
N GLN A 241 -24.12 11.07 19.92
CA GLN A 241 -23.81 11.14 21.34
C GLN A 241 -22.34 10.77 21.64
N SER A 242 -21.62 10.30 20.63
CA SER A 242 -20.19 9.99 20.71
C SER A 242 -19.35 11.27 20.91
N ASN A 243 -18.21 11.11 21.61
CA ASN A 243 -17.27 12.21 21.83
C ASN A 243 -16.58 12.69 20.52
N LEU A 244 -15.90 13.83 20.61
CA LEU A 244 -15.21 14.44 19.45
C LEU A 244 -14.22 13.48 18.80
N LEU A 245 -13.45 12.73 19.59
CA LEU A 245 -12.46 11.77 19.06
C LEU A 245 -13.11 10.71 18.17
N VAL A 246 -14.18 10.07 18.62
CA VAL A 246 -14.90 9.05 17.83
C VAL A 246 -15.48 9.66 16.56
N ARG A 247 -16.07 10.86 16.65
CA ARG A 247 -16.60 11.58 15.49
C ARG A 247 -15.51 11.92 14.47
N THR A 248 -14.35 12.38 14.94
CA THR A 248 -13.19 12.63 14.08
C THR A 248 -12.71 11.35 13.43
N LEU A 249 -12.49 10.28 14.19
CA LEU A 249 -12.06 8.98 13.65
C LEU A 249 -13.02 8.48 12.56
N VAL A 250 -14.33 8.59 12.79
CA VAL A 250 -15.36 8.25 11.80
C VAL A 250 -15.24 9.11 10.54
N SER A 251 -15.07 10.43 10.68
CA SER A 251 -14.99 11.34 9.53
C SER A 251 -13.75 11.10 8.66
N ILE A 252 -12.67 10.59 9.25
CA ILE A 252 -11.45 10.22 8.51
C ILE A 252 -11.41 8.72 8.13
N GLY A 253 -12.51 7.98 8.31
CA GLY A 253 -12.68 6.62 7.81
C GLY A 253 -12.29 5.49 8.78
N TRP A 254 -11.99 5.80 10.05
CA TRP A 254 -11.80 4.80 11.11
C TRP A 254 -13.12 4.41 11.76
N ALA A 255 -13.75 3.40 11.20
CA ALA A 255 -14.82 2.64 11.84
C ALA A 255 -14.98 1.33 11.08
N ASP A 256 -15.52 0.32 11.76
CA ASP A 256 -15.98 -0.90 11.10
C ASP A 256 -17.08 -0.55 10.06
N LEU A 257 -17.10 -1.27 8.94
CA LEU A 257 -18.04 -1.01 7.85
C LEU A 257 -19.48 -1.23 8.29
N ASP A 258 -19.73 -2.24 9.11
CA ASP A 258 -21.06 -2.53 9.61
C ASP A 258 -21.58 -1.37 10.48
N ALA A 259 -20.70 -0.77 11.28
CA ALA A 259 -21.03 0.42 12.05
C ALA A 259 -21.33 1.62 11.12
N LEU A 260 -20.52 1.86 10.08
CA LEU A 260 -20.80 2.93 9.13
C LEU A 260 -22.09 2.71 8.33
N LYS A 261 -22.35 1.48 7.87
CA LYS A 261 -23.59 1.10 7.20
C LYS A 261 -24.81 1.39 8.09
N SER A 262 -24.72 1.03 9.37
CA SER A 262 -25.81 1.27 10.35
C SER A 262 -26.09 2.77 10.58
N ILE A 263 -25.09 3.64 10.46
CA ILE A 263 -25.27 5.09 10.60
C ILE A 263 -25.87 5.69 9.34
N THR A 264 -25.38 5.31 8.16
CA THR A 264 -25.73 5.98 6.90
C THR A 264 -26.90 5.34 6.16
N GLY A 265 -27.49 4.27 6.69
CA GLY A 265 -28.58 3.52 6.03
C GLY A 265 -28.16 2.91 4.69
N GLY A 266 -26.85 2.74 4.46
CA GLY A 266 -26.31 2.39 3.15
C GLY A 266 -26.37 0.88 2.91
N GLU A 267 -27.06 0.47 1.85
CA GLU A 267 -26.92 -0.87 1.29
C GLU A 267 -25.48 -1.13 0.84
N GLU A 268 -25.13 -2.40 0.73
CA GLU A 268 -23.83 -2.80 0.19
C GLU A 268 -23.67 -2.19 -1.20
N SER A 269 -22.63 -1.36 -1.40
CA SER A 269 -22.36 -0.85 -2.75
C SER A 269 -22.19 -2.08 -3.63
N PRO A 270 -22.93 -2.21 -4.74
CA PRO A 270 -22.75 -3.34 -5.63
C PRO A 270 -21.26 -3.39 -5.93
N ALA A 271 -20.63 -4.53 -5.68
CA ALA A 271 -19.28 -4.73 -6.16
C ALA A 271 -19.32 -4.36 -7.65
N PRO A 272 -18.34 -3.60 -8.17
CA PRO A 272 -18.27 -3.40 -9.60
C PRO A 272 -18.37 -4.78 -10.22
N ASP A 273 -19.36 -4.97 -11.11
CA ASP A 273 -19.64 -6.28 -11.69
C ASP A 273 -18.32 -6.90 -12.13
N PRO A 274 -18.11 -8.21 -11.89
CA PRO A 274 -16.93 -8.88 -12.39
C PRO A 274 -16.79 -8.50 -13.87
N ASP A 275 -15.62 -7.96 -14.23
CA ASP A 275 -15.37 -7.47 -15.58
C ASP A 275 -15.92 -8.50 -16.59
N PRO A 276 -16.93 -8.16 -17.42
CA PRO A 276 -17.56 -9.13 -18.31
C PRO A 276 -16.57 -9.71 -19.34
N SER A 277 -15.38 -9.12 -19.50
CA SER A 277 -14.28 -9.72 -20.26
C SER A 277 -13.62 -10.91 -19.56
N LEU A 278 -13.76 -11.05 -18.25
CA LEU A 278 -13.32 -12.21 -17.46
C LEU A 278 -14.35 -13.34 -17.47
N GLU A 279 -15.66 -13.03 -17.46
CA GLU A 279 -16.73 -14.04 -17.68
C GLU A 279 -16.61 -14.71 -19.06
N LYS A 280 -16.15 -13.97 -20.07
CA LYS A 280 -15.88 -14.53 -21.40
C LYS A 280 -14.68 -15.48 -21.44
N MET A 281 -13.72 -15.35 -20.52
CA MET A 281 -12.60 -16.30 -20.42
C MET A 281 -13.00 -17.59 -19.71
N GLU A 282 -14.00 -17.54 -18.82
CA GLU A 282 -14.50 -18.71 -18.08
C GLU A 282 -15.42 -19.60 -18.93
N LYS A 283 -15.97 -19.09 -20.04
CA LYS A 283 -16.79 -19.83 -21.00
C LYS A 283 -16.01 -20.43 -22.19
N VAL A 284 -14.67 -20.41 -22.14
CA VAL A 284 -13.79 -20.94 -23.20
C VAL A 284 -13.01 -22.19 -22.76
N GLU A 285 -13.23 -22.67 -21.52
CA GLU A 285 -12.88 -24.05 -21.11
C GLU A 285 -14.07 -24.99 -21.28
#